data_AF-A0A849FTX3-F1
#
_entry.id   AF-A0A849FTX3-F1
#
_cell.length_a   1.000
_cell.length_b   1.000
_cell.length_c   1.000
_cell.angle_alpha   90.00
_cell.angle_beta   90.00
_cell.angle_gamma   90.00
#
_symmetry.space_group_name_H-M   'P 1'
#
loop_
_entity.id
_entity.type
_entity.pdbx_description
1 polymer ?
#
loop_
_entity_poly.entity_id
_entity_poly.type
_entity_poly.pdbx_seq_one_letter_code
_entity_poly.pdbx_strand_id
1 'polypeptide(L)'
;NKIKSIPVVDGDKNIKGIITATDMLKDISEGTPLSHVMTTKVLTVPPYSDVHIAARVMRNHDINHLIVADEKKIVGVLSAHDLLRLVEDHRFVMKNPPTPSKKKGNRERQS
;
A
#
# COMPACT_ATOMS: atom_id res chain seq x y z
N ASN A 1 -15.15 -7.89 11.63
CA ASN A 1 -14.52 -7.39 10.39
C ASN A 1 -13.29 -6.55 10.77
N LYS A 2 -12.09 -6.80 10.23
CA LYS A 2 -10.86 -6.03 10.53
C LYS A 2 -10.63 -4.94 9.47
N ILE A 3 -11.51 -3.95 9.41
CA ILE A 3 -11.43 -2.84 8.43
C ILE A 3 -10.49 -1.76 8.98
N LYS A 4 -9.41 -1.44 8.28
CA LYS A 4 -8.40 -0.44 8.68
C LYS A 4 -8.50 0.88 7.92
N SER A 5 -9.40 0.95 6.94
CA SER A 5 -9.64 2.14 6.14
C SER A 5 -11.08 2.24 5.66
N ILE A 6 -11.60 3.46 5.58
CA ILE A 6 -12.95 3.80 5.12
C ILE A 6 -12.83 4.92 4.08
N PRO A 7 -13.15 4.65 2.80
CA PRO A 7 -13.32 5.70 1.80
C PRO A 7 -14.47 6.64 2.13
N VAL A 8 -14.28 7.93 1.83
CA VAL A 8 -15.33 8.95 1.89
C VAL A 8 -15.68 9.34 0.46
N VAL A 9 -16.96 9.28 0.11
CA VAL A 9 -17.48 9.61 -1.22
C VAL A 9 -18.68 10.54 -1.15
N ASP A 10 -18.99 11.24 -2.25
CA ASP A 10 -20.26 11.95 -2.40
C ASP A 10 -21.40 11.03 -2.89
N GLY A 11 -22.59 11.61 -3.10
CA GLY A 11 -23.78 10.88 -3.58
C GLY A 11 -23.58 10.20 -4.93
N ASP A 12 -22.66 10.69 -5.76
CA ASP A 12 -22.35 10.15 -7.09
C ASP A 12 -21.19 9.14 -7.06
N LYS A 13 -20.73 8.75 -5.86
CA LYS A 13 -19.59 7.86 -5.60
C LYS A 13 -18.23 8.45 -6.00
N ASN A 14 -18.12 9.77 -6.18
CA ASN A 14 -16.81 10.39 -6.40
C ASN A 14 -16.04 10.43 -5.10
N ILE A 15 -14.74 10.13 -5.18
CA ILE A 15 -13.84 10.09 -4.03
C ILE A 15 -13.64 11.50 -3.46
N LYS A 16 -13.86 11.65 -2.15
CA LYS A 16 -13.58 12.89 -1.38
C LYS A 16 -12.41 12.73 -0.42
N GLY A 17 -12.15 11.50 0.03
CA GLY A 17 -11.06 11.23 0.95
C GLY A 17 -11.00 9.77 1.37
N ILE A 18 -10.06 9.48 2.26
CA ILE A 18 -9.95 8.21 2.97
C ILE A 18 -9.69 8.49 4.44
N ILE A 19 -10.27 7.67 5.30
CA ILE A 19 -9.98 7.62 6.73
C ILE A 19 -9.32 6.30 7.02
N THR A 20 -8.24 6.34 7.76
CA THR A 20 -7.48 5.18 8.20
C THR A 20 -7.38 5.20 9.72
N ALA A 21 -6.93 4.11 10.32
CA ALA A 21 -6.70 4.06 11.76
C ALA A 21 -5.77 5.19 12.27
N THR A 22 -4.81 5.65 11.45
CA THR A 22 -3.92 6.76 11.82
C THR A 22 -4.63 8.12 11.81
N ASP A 23 -5.69 8.28 11.03
CA ASP A 23 -6.50 9.52 11.06
C ASP A 23 -7.29 9.64 12.37
N MET A 24 -7.64 8.52 13.01
CA MET A 24 -8.31 8.49 14.31
C MET A 24 -7.41 8.92 15.48
N LEU A 25 -6.09 8.97 15.27
CA LEU A 25 -5.13 9.42 16.29
C LEU A 25 -4.97 10.95 16.32
N LYS A 26 -5.62 11.67 15.40
CA LYS A 26 -5.65 13.13 15.41
C LYS A 26 -6.46 13.62 16.59
N ASP A 27 -6.24 14.87 16.99
CA ASP A 27 -7.02 15.48 18.05
C ASP A 27 -8.43 15.78 17.51
N ILE A 28 -9.42 15.00 17.98
CA ILE A 28 -10.80 15.05 17.50
C ILE A 28 -11.68 15.43 18.69
N SER A 29 -12.31 16.60 18.62
CA SER A 29 -13.36 16.99 19.56
C SER A 29 -14.73 16.50 19.08
N GLU A 30 -15.70 16.44 19.98
CA GLU A 30 -17.09 16.24 19.60
C GLU A 30 -17.52 17.32 18.58
N GLY A 31 -18.26 16.91 17.55
CA GLY A 31 -18.71 17.79 16.47
C GLY A 31 -17.66 18.10 15.39
N THR A 32 -16.42 17.59 15.50
CA THR A 32 -15.41 17.78 14.44
C THR A 32 -15.90 17.20 13.12
N PRO A 33 -16.00 17.98 12.03
CA PRO A 33 -16.44 17.46 10.75
C PRO A 33 -15.44 16.45 10.19
N LEU A 34 -15.95 15.36 9.63
CA LEU A 34 -15.16 14.27 9.05
C LEU A 34 -14.14 14.76 7.99
N SER A 35 -14.51 15.80 7.25
CA SER A 35 -13.69 16.43 6.23
C SER A 35 -12.38 17.03 6.74
N HIS A 36 -12.28 17.35 8.05
CA HIS A 36 -11.06 17.86 8.67
C HIS A 36 -10.09 16.75 9.11
N VAL A 37 -10.62 15.54 9.32
CA VAL A 37 -9.86 14.40 9.83
C VAL A 37 -9.36 13.52 8.68
N MET A 38 -10.13 13.40 7.60
CA MET A 38 -9.81 12.54 6.47
C MET A 38 -8.57 13.00 5.68
N THR A 39 -7.89 12.06 5.05
CA THR A 39 -6.86 12.37 4.04
C THR A 39 -7.54 12.62 2.69
N THR A 40 -7.40 13.83 2.15
CA THR A 40 -8.01 14.26 0.88
C THR A 40 -7.20 13.85 -0.35
N LYS A 41 -5.86 13.79 -0.23
CA LYS A 41 -4.98 13.34 -1.30
C LYS A 41 -4.97 11.82 -1.38
N VAL A 42 -6.02 11.28 -1.96
CA VAL A 42 -6.18 9.83 -2.14
C VAL A 42 -5.41 9.38 -3.37
N LEU A 43 -4.53 8.40 -3.19
CA LEU A 43 -3.94 7.68 -4.31
C LEU A 43 -4.88 6.59 -4.78
N THR A 44 -5.05 6.50 -6.09
CA THR A 44 -5.93 5.55 -6.74
C THR A 44 -5.18 4.69 -7.75
N VAL A 45 -5.72 3.52 -8.03
CA VAL A 45 -5.33 2.67 -9.16
C VAL A 45 -6.57 2.24 -9.94
N PRO A 46 -6.49 2.14 -11.27
CA PRO A 46 -7.58 1.59 -12.07
C PRO A 46 -7.87 0.12 -11.75
N PRO A 47 -9.13 -0.36 -11.90
CA PRO A 47 -9.50 -1.75 -11.62
C PRO A 47 -8.82 -2.78 -12.53
N TYR A 48 -8.33 -2.34 -13.69
CA TYR A 48 -7.60 -3.18 -14.66
C TYR A 48 -6.08 -3.18 -14.42
N SER A 49 -5.59 -2.55 -13.35
CA SER A 49 -4.16 -2.50 -13.04
C SER A 49 -3.67 -3.83 -12.49
N ASP A 50 -2.44 -4.21 -12.88
CA ASP A 50 -1.76 -5.35 -12.28
C ASP A 50 -1.46 -5.11 -10.80
N VAL A 51 -1.56 -6.16 -9.99
CA VAL A 51 -1.38 -6.10 -8.54
C VAL A 51 0.02 -5.65 -8.12
N HIS A 52 1.06 -5.92 -8.91
CA HIS A 52 2.42 -5.44 -8.67
C HIS A 52 2.52 -3.92 -8.80
N ILE A 53 1.69 -3.31 -9.65
CA ILE A 53 1.60 -1.84 -9.76
C ILE A 53 1.00 -1.27 -8.48
N ALA A 54 -0.09 -1.85 -7.98
CA ALA A 54 -0.66 -1.43 -6.70
C ALA A 54 0.35 -1.57 -5.55
N ALA A 55 1.07 -2.69 -5.47
CA ALA A 55 2.13 -2.91 -4.49
C ALA A 55 3.27 -1.87 -4.61
N ARG A 56 3.66 -1.52 -5.84
CA ARG A 56 4.67 -0.49 -6.10
C ARG A 56 4.19 0.89 -5.68
N VAL A 57 2.95 1.27 -5.97
CA VAL A 57 2.37 2.55 -5.56
C VAL A 57 2.31 2.62 -4.03
N MET A 58 1.84 1.58 -3.35
CA MET A 58 1.83 1.51 -1.88
C MET A 58 3.23 1.75 -1.30
N ARG A 59 4.24 1.02 -1.78
CA ARG A 59 5.62 1.14 -1.31
C ARG A 59 6.22 2.52 -1.58
N ASN A 60 6.03 3.05 -2.78
CA ASN A 60 6.65 4.31 -3.20
C ASN A 60 6.07 5.53 -2.47
N HIS A 61 4.84 5.41 -1.98
CA HIS A 61 4.15 6.50 -1.27
C HIS A 61 3.99 6.25 0.23
N ASP A 62 4.57 5.16 0.75
CA ASP A 62 4.48 4.74 2.16
C ASP A 62 3.03 4.68 2.69
N ILE A 63 2.14 4.06 1.89
CA ILE A 63 0.73 3.88 2.24
C ILE A 63 0.35 2.41 2.28
N ASN A 64 -0.61 2.08 3.15
CA ASN A 64 -1.10 0.71 3.34
C ASN A 64 -2.46 0.43 2.70
N HIS A 65 -3.10 1.45 2.12
CA HIS A 65 -4.43 1.35 1.52
C HIS A 65 -4.46 2.15 0.21
N LEU A 66 -4.98 1.53 -0.84
CA LEU A 66 -5.22 2.15 -2.14
C LEU A 66 -6.70 2.08 -2.45
N ILE A 67 -7.24 3.16 -3.00
CA ILE A 67 -8.58 3.12 -3.57
C ILE A 67 -8.48 2.58 -5.01
N VAL A 68 -9.33 1.61 -5.32
CA VAL A 68 -9.53 1.16 -6.70
C VAL A 68 -10.66 2.00 -7.29
N ALA A 69 -10.37 2.71 -8.38
CA ALA A 69 -11.30 3.67 -8.97
C ALA A 69 -11.35 3.52 -10.49
N ASP A 70 -12.55 3.58 -11.05
CA ASP A 70 -12.74 3.78 -12.48
C ASP A 70 -13.05 5.26 -12.70
N GLU A 71 -12.14 5.96 -13.39
CA GLU A 71 -12.09 7.43 -13.43
C GLU A 71 -12.12 8.06 -12.02
N LYS A 72 -13.24 8.69 -11.64
CA LYS A 72 -13.44 9.32 -10.32
C LYS A 72 -14.29 8.46 -9.38
N LYS A 73 -14.88 7.39 -9.88
CA LYS A 73 -15.84 6.56 -9.15
C LYS A 73 -15.12 5.45 -8.42
N ILE A 74 -15.35 5.35 -7.12
CA ILE A 74 -14.82 4.22 -6.35
C ILE A 74 -15.48 2.92 -6.82
N VAL A 75 -14.65 1.89 -6.98
CA VAL A 75 -15.11 0.52 -7.23
C VAL A 75 -14.63 -0.45 -6.15
N GLY A 76 -13.60 -0.10 -5.38
CA GLY A 76 -13.13 -0.92 -4.27
C GLY A 76 -12.00 -0.29 -3.47
N VAL A 77 -11.50 -1.06 -2.50
CA VAL A 77 -10.34 -0.71 -1.67
C VAL A 77 -9.42 -1.92 -1.62
N LEU A 78 -8.13 -1.66 -1.72
CA LEU A 78 -7.09 -2.67 -1.59
C LEU A 78 -6.16 -2.29 -0.43
N SER A 79 -5.90 -3.23 0.47
CA SER A 79 -4.94 -3.06 1.57
C SER A 79 -3.65 -3.83 1.32
N ALA A 80 -2.56 -3.41 1.99
CA ALA A 80 -1.31 -4.16 1.98
C ALA A 80 -1.49 -5.59 2.51
N HIS A 81 -2.46 -5.82 3.39
CA HIS A 81 -2.76 -7.16 3.89
C HIS A 81 -3.36 -8.07 2.81
N ASP A 82 -4.16 -7.51 1.89
CA ASP A 82 -4.68 -8.26 0.74
C ASP A 82 -3.55 -8.69 -0.20
N LEU A 83 -2.52 -7.83 -0.37
CA LEU A 83 -1.32 -8.17 -1.13
C LEU A 83 -0.51 -9.30 -0.50
N LEU A 84 -0.42 -9.34 0.84
CA LEU A 84 0.30 -10.40 1.55
C LEU A 84 -0.32 -11.79 1.32
N ARG A 85 -1.65 -11.87 1.22
CA ARG A 85 -2.36 -13.14 0.95
C ARG A 85 -1.93 -13.76 -0.39
N LEU A 86 -1.66 -12.94 -1.39
CA LEU A 86 -1.18 -13.41 -2.70
C LEU A 86 0.20 -14.07 -2.60
N VAL A 87 1.03 -13.61 -1.66
CA VAL A 87 2.36 -14.21 -1.42
C VAL A 87 2.27 -15.47 -0.56
N GLU A 88 1.27 -15.59 0.33
CA GLU A 88 1.03 -16.82 1.09
C GLU A 88 0.62 -17.97 0.17
N ASP A 89 -0.22 -17.69 -0.82
CA ASP A 89 -0.69 -18.69 -1.80
C ASP A 89 0.41 -19.10 -2.80
N HIS A 90 1.37 -18.22 -3.04
CA HIS A 90 2.54 -18.50 -3.87
C HIS A 90 3.73 -18.89 -2.99
N ARG A 91 3.93 -20.21 -2.74
CA ARG A 91 5.16 -20.74 -2.14
C ARG A 91 6.36 -20.08 -2.81
N PHE A 92 7.12 -19.29 -2.05
CA PHE A 92 8.34 -18.62 -2.50
C PHE A 92 9.21 -19.60 -3.31
N VAL A 93 9.23 -19.46 -4.64
CA VAL A 93 10.29 -20.04 -5.46
C VAL A 93 11.43 -19.04 -5.41
N MET A 94 12.39 -19.27 -4.51
CA MET A 94 13.64 -18.50 -4.51
C MET A 94 14.29 -18.67 -5.90
N LYS A 95 14.28 -17.63 -6.73
CA LYS A 95 15.16 -17.56 -7.91
C LYS A 95 16.58 -17.37 -7.38
N ASN A 96 17.25 -18.50 -7.14
CA ASN A 96 18.64 -18.72 -6.72
C ASN A 96 19.26 -17.70 -5.72
N PRO A 97 19.72 -18.13 -4.53
CA PRO A 97 20.48 -17.25 -3.66
C PRO A 97 21.73 -16.71 -4.40
N PRO A 98 22.13 -15.45 -4.15
CA PRO A 98 23.34 -14.89 -4.75
C PRO A 98 24.52 -15.79 -4.40
N THR A 99 25.21 -16.30 -5.43
CA THR A 99 26.40 -17.12 -5.23
C THR A 99 27.44 -16.29 -4.45
N PRO A 100 27.95 -16.76 -3.30
CA PRO A 100 28.92 -16.00 -2.55
C PRO A 100 30.19 -15.83 -3.41
N SER A 101 30.53 -14.57 -3.69
CA SER A 101 31.75 -14.20 -4.39
C SER A 101 32.96 -14.70 -3.60
N LYS A 102 33.77 -15.56 -4.23
CA LYS A 102 35.05 -16.01 -3.65
C LYS A 102 35.96 -14.78 -3.46
N LYS A 103 36.10 -14.32 -2.22
CA LYS A 103 37.28 -13.53 -1.81
C LYS A 103 38.52 -14.41 -2.03
N LYS A 104 39.29 -14.12 -3.09
CA LYS A 104 40.66 -14.65 -3.22
C LYS A 104 41.50 -14.05 -2.10
N GLY A 105 41.91 -14.91 -1.17
CA GLY A 105 42.88 -14.62 -0.14
C GLY A 105 44.29 -14.39 -0.70
N ASN A 106 45.07 -13.70 0.13
CA ASN A 106 46.50 -13.41 0.05
C ASN A 106 47.38 -14.39 -0.73
N ARG A 107 48.34 -13.83 -1.47
CA ARG A 107 49.73 -14.31 -1.54
C ARG A 107 50.61 -13.11 -1.26
N GLU A 108 51.08 -12.99 -0.02
CA GLU A 108 52.41 -13.43 0.42
C GLU A 108 53.52 -12.51 -0.10
N ARG A 109 54.02 -11.70 0.85
CA ARG A 109 55.32 -11.04 0.80
C ARG A 109 56.41 -12.12 0.84
N GLN A 110 57.34 -12.04 -0.08
CA GLN A 110 58.74 -12.52 -0.06
C GLN A 110 59.28 -12.09 -1.44
N SER A 111 60.41 -11.42 -1.61
CA SER A 111 61.58 -11.10 -0.80
C SER A 111 62.31 -9.96 -1.52
#